data_AF-A0A3A1X8D9-F1
#
_entry.id   AF-A0A3A1X8D9-F1
#
_cell.length_a   1.000
_cell.length_b   1.000
_cell.length_c   1.000
_cell.angle_alpha   90.00
_cell.angle_beta   90.00
_cell.angle_gamma   90.00
#
_symmetry.space_group_name_H-M   'P 1'
#
loop_
_entity.id
_entity.type
_entity.pdbx_description
1 polymer ?
#
loop_
_entity_poly.entity_id
_entity_poly.type
_entity_poly.pdbx_seq_one_letter_code
_entity_poly.pdbx_strand_id
1 'polypeptide(L)'
;MAGDLVGMMVIYKPFTTIKQQIKLLKSRGVVFSDELKAMEILEREGYYSVVNGYKNPFLESKNSNKYVQGTKFEHIYYLFKFDRELRGIIFAATTRTEALLRSSCSYCFSQIHDNEVNAYLN
;
A
#
# COMPACT_ATOMS: atom_id res chain seq x y z
N MET A 1 -4.30 29.72 -32.45
CA MET A 1 -3.97 29.53 -31.03
C MET A 1 -5.21 29.02 -30.31
N ALA A 2 -5.28 27.72 -30.09
CA ALA A 2 -6.28 27.06 -29.24
C ALA A 2 -5.59 25.82 -28.66
N GLY A 3 -4.68 26.08 -27.71
CA GLY A 3 -3.94 25.05 -26.99
C GLY A 3 -4.72 24.63 -25.75
N ASP A 4 -4.96 23.33 -25.64
CA ASP A 4 -4.92 22.55 -24.40
C ASP A 4 -5.68 23.09 -23.17
N LEU A 5 -6.98 22.77 -23.13
CA LEU A 5 -7.79 22.79 -21.89
C LEU A 5 -8.24 21.39 -21.45
N VAL A 6 -7.61 20.32 -21.95
CA VAL A 6 -7.96 18.92 -21.58
C VAL A 6 -7.12 18.40 -20.40
N GLY A 7 -6.14 19.19 -19.91
CA GLY A 7 -5.10 18.73 -18.97
C GLY A 7 -5.44 18.65 -17.48
N MET A 8 -6.60 19.12 -17.01
CA MET A 8 -6.96 19.05 -15.58
C MET A 8 -8.43 18.74 -15.35
N MET A 9 -8.91 17.58 -15.81
CA MET A 9 -10.07 16.98 -15.18
C MET A 9 -9.58 16.33 -13.87
N VAL A 10 -9.64 17.09 -12.77
CA VAL A 10 -9.51 16.52 -11.42
C VAL A 10 -10.53 15.38 -11.36
N ILE A 11 -10.06 14.13 -11.27
CA ILE A 11 -10.95 12.97 -11.14
C ILE A 11 -11.57 13.05 -9.75
N TYR A 12 -12.69 13.76 -9.65
CA TYR A 12 -13.47 13.87 -8.43
C TYR A 12 -14.09 12.50 -8.13
N LYS A 13 -13.57 11.84 -7.10
CA LYS A 13 -14.17 10.62 -6.55
C LYS A 13 -15.03 11.01 -5.35
N PRO A 14 -16.37 11.03 -5.49
CA PRO A 14 -17.24 11.43 -4.40
C PRO A 14 -17.05 10.50 -3.20
N PHE A 15 -17.30 11.06 -2.01
CA PHE A 15 -17.38 10.26 -0.80
C PHE A 15 -18.37 9.11 -0.98
N THR A 16 -17.98 7.92 -0.54
CA THR A 16 -18.84 6.73 -0.52
C THR A 16 -18.81 6.11 0.86
N THR A 17 -19.98 5.81 1.41
CA THR A 17 -20.11 5.07 2.67
C THR A 17 -19.66 3.62 2.50
N ILE A 18 -19.31 2.95 3.59
CA ILE A 18 -18.91 1.53 3.56
C ILE A 18 -19.98 0.65 2.88
N LYS A 19 -21.26 0.88 3.17
CA LYS A 19 -22.37 0.16 2.51
C LYS A 19 -22.41 0.40 0.99
N GLN A 20 -22.14 1.63 0.54
CA GLN A 20 -22.06 1.94 -0.89
C GLN A 20 -20.85 1.27 -1.55
N GLN A 21 -19.71 1.19 -0.84
CA GLN A 21 -18.51 0.50 -1.31
C GLN A 21 -18.76 -1.02 -1.47
N ILE A 22 -19.42 -1.67 -0.52
CA ILE A 22 -19.83 -3.08 -0.65
C ILE A 22 -20.74 -3.27 -1.87
N LYS A 23 -21.77 -2.43 -2.02
CA LYS A 23 -22.67 -2.49 -3.19
C LYS A 23 -21.91 -2.33 -4.51
N LEU A 24 -20.94 -1.41 -4.57
CA LEU A 24 -20.09 -1.20 -5.74
C LEU A 24 -19.22 -2.43 -6.06
N LEU A 25 -18.67 -3.09 -5.05
CA LEU A 25 -17.87 -4.29 -5.25
C LEU A 25 -18.73 -5.47 -5.75
N LYS A 26 -19.92 -5.65 -5.17
CA LYS A 26 -20.89 -6.63 -5.65
C LYS A 26 -21.30 -6.39 -7.10
N SER A 27 -21.60 -5.13 -7.48
CA SER A 27 -21.98 -4.80 -8.86
C SER A 27 -20.85 -5.03 -9.87
N ARG A 28 -19.60 -5.11 -9.39
CA ARG A 28 -18.41 -5.44 -10.19
C ARG A 28 -18.04 -6.93 -10.17
N GLY A 29 -18.82 -7.78 -9.51
CA GLY A 29 -18.63 -9.23 -9.49
C GLY A 29 -17.82 -9.77 -8.31
N VAL A 30 -17.56 -8.96 -7.27
CA VAL A 30 -16.90 -9.44 -6.05
C VAL A 30 -17.91 -10.15 -5.16
N VAL A 31 -17.54 -11.36 -4.73
CA VAL A 31 -18.28 -12.17 -3.76
C VAL A 31 -17.77 -11.88 -2.35
N PHE A 32 -18.67 -11.93 -1.37
CA PHE A 32 -18.33 -11.75 0.04
C PHE A 32 -18.72 -13.03 0.78
N SER A 33 -17.77 -13.64 1.49
CA SER A 33 -18.10 -14.79 2.35
C SER A 33 -18.73 -14.31 3.66
N ASP A 34 -18.26 -13.16 4.16
CA ASP A 34 -18.81 -12.45 5.32
C ASP A 34 -18.79 -10.95 5.04
N GLU A 35 -19.98 -10.37 4.79
CA GLU A 35 -20.12 -8.95 4.49
C GLU A 35 -19.84 -8.06 5.70
N LEU A 36 -20.21 -8.47 6.92
CA LEU A 36 -19.98 -7.67 8.12
C LEU A 36 -18.49 -7.52 8.37
N LYS A 37 -17.75 -8.63 8.27
CA LYS A 37 -16.29 -8.63 8.39
C LYS A 37 -15.63 -7.80 7.29
N ALA A 38 -16.14 -7.85 6.06
CA ALA A 38 -15.62 -7.01 4.98
C ALA A 38 -15.88 -5.51 5.24
N MET A 39 -17.03 -5.15 5.82
CA MET A 39 -17.31 -3.78 6.23
C MET A 39 -16.33 -3.29 7.30
N GLU A 40 -16.08 -4.09 8.35
CA GLU A 40 -15.10 -3.77 9.40
C GLU A 40 -13.68 -3.59 8.83
N ILE A 41 -13.28 -4.44 7.88
CA ILE A 41 -11.99 -4.32 7.19
C ILE A 41 -11.91 -3.02 6.38
N LEU A 42 -12.96 -2.69 5.62
CA LEU A 42 -12.99 -1.46 4.82
C LEU A 42 -13.01 -0.20 5.68
N GLU A 43 -13.65 -0.25 6.85
CA GLU A 43 -13.63 0.82 7.84
C GLU A 43 -12.22 1.03 8.43
N ARG A 44 -11.55 -0.07 8.80
CA ARG A 44 -10.21 -0.01 9.42
C ARG A 44 -9.09 0.34 8.44
N GLU A 45 -9.08 -0.28 7.27
CA GLU A 45 -7.95 -0.22 6.32
C GLU A 45 -8.18 0.76 5.17
N GLY A 46 -9.44 1.12 4.92
CA GLY A 46 -9.85 1.99 3.82
C GLY A 46 -9.96 1.27 2.47
N TYR A 47 -10.98 1.65 1.70
CA TYR A 47 -11.23 1.10 0.36
C TYR A 47 -10.05 1.28 -0.61
N TYR A 48 -9.40 2.44 -0.59
CA TYR A 48 -8.31 2.73 -1.53
C TYR A 48 -7.10 1.85 -1.28
N SER A 49 -6.70 1.71 0.00
CA SER A 49 -5.55 0.90 0.40
C SER A 49 -5.76 -0.57 0.04
N VAL A 50 -6.92 -1.14 0.39
CA VAL A 50 -7.18 -2.57 0.18
C VAL A 50 -7.57 -2.85 -1.27
N VAL A 51 -8.63 -2.20 -1.76
CA VAL A 51 -9.21 -2.55 -3.07
C VAL A 51 -8.41 -1.92 -4.20
N ASN A 52 -8.26 -0.59 -4.21
CA ASN A 52 -7.60 0.06 -5.35
C ASN A 52 -6.11 -0.28 -5.44
N GLY A 53 -5.46 -0.51 -4.30
CA GLY A 53 -4.06 -0.94 -4.24
C GLY A 53 -3.81 -2.34 -4.79
N TYR A 54 -4.76 -3.27 -4.63
CA TYR A 54 -4.51 -4.70 -4.85
C TYR A 54 -5.50 -5.41 -5.78
N LYS A 55 -6.45 -4.69 -6.40
CA LYS A 55 -7.45 -5.28 -7.31
C LYS A 55 -6.86 -5.87 -8.60
N ASN A 56 -5.72 -5.36 -9.08
CA ASN A 56 -5.26 -5.57 -10.45
C ASN A 56 -5.14 -7.06 -10.85
N PRO A 57 -4.61 -7.97 -10.01
CA PRO A 57 -4.54 -9.40 -10.34
C PRO A 57 -5.89 -10.10 -10.45
N PHE A 58 -6.97 -9.48 -9.94
CA PHE A 58 -8.30 -10.05 -9.86
C PHE A 58 -9.27 -9.48 -10.90
N LEU A 59 -8.82 -8.57 -11.78
CA LEU A 59 -9.64 -7.99 -12.84
C LEU A 59 -9.68 -8.91 -14.07
N GLU A 60 -10.81 -8.96 -14.77
CA GLU A 60 -10.96 -9.76 -16.00
C GLU A 60 -9.96 -9.36 -17.10
N SER A 61 -9.57 -8.09 -17.12
CA SER A 61 -8.52 -7.56 -17.99
C SER A 61 -7.94 -6.29 -17.38
N LYS A 62 -6.77 -5.84 -17.87
CA LYS A 62 -6.05 -4.66 -17.32
C LYS A 62 -6.89 -3.38 -17.28
N ASN A 63 -7.88 -3.24 -18.18
CA ASN A 63 -8.75 -2.06 -18.27
C ASN A 63 -10.18 -2.33 -17.81
N SER A 64 -10.46 -3.52 -17.26
CA SER A 64 -11.78 -3.87 -16.75
C SER A 64 -12.04 -3.25 -15.38
N ASN A 65 -13.29 -2.86 -15.13
CA ASN A 65 -13.79 -2.56 -13.80
C ASN A 65 -14.50 -3.76 -13.15
N LYS A 66 -14.54 -4.91 -13.84
CA LYS A 66 -15.11 -6.16 -13.35
C LYS A 66 -14.02 -7.12 -12.92
N TYR A 67 -14.37 -7.92 -11.91
CA TYR A 67 -13.50 -8.92 -11.33
C TYR A 67 -13.75 -10.28 -11.98
N VAL A 68 -12.70 -11.11 -12.03
CA VAL A 68 -12.79 -12.49 -12.49
C VAL A 68 -13.85 -13.23 -11.68
N GLN A 69 -14.65 -14.07 -12.34
CA GLN A 69 -15.72 -14.83 -11.72
C GLN A 69 -15.22 -15.61 -10.49
N GLY A 70 -15.96 -15.52 -9.38
CA GLY A 70 -15.59 -16.18 -8.12
C GLY A 70 -14.54 -15.43 -7.30
N THR A 71 -14.08 -14.25 -7.74
CA THR A 71 -13.24 -13.39 -6.90
C THR A 71 -13.97 -13.02 -5.62
N LYS A 72 -13.37 -13.36 -4.49
CA LYS A 72 -13.86 -13.00 -3.17
C LYS A 72 -13.12 -11.76 -2.64
N PHE A 73 -13.79 -10.94 -1.84
CA PHE A 73 -13.16 -9.80 -1.17
C PHE A 73 -11.95 -10.23 -0.34
N GLU A 74 -12.03 -11.40 0.30
CA GLU A 74 -10.96 -11.97 1.12
C GLU A 74 -9.69 -12.22 0.31
N HIS A 75 -9.78 -12.57 -0.99
CA HIS A 75 -8.59 -12.76 -1.82
C HIS A 75 -7.80 -11.46 -1.97
N ILE A 76 -8.50 -10.34 -2.23
CA ILE A 76 -7.90 -9.01 -2.36
C ILE A 76 -7.30 -8.59 -1.02
N TYR A 77 -8.04 -8.81 0.08
CA TYR A 77 -7.59 -8.47 1.41
C TYR A 77 -6.38 -9.29 1.87
N TYR A 78 -6.31 -10.59 1.55
CA TYR A 78 -5.16 -11.42 1.88
C TYR A 78 -3.90 -10.99 1.14
N LEU A 79 -4.02 -10.54 -0.12
CA LEU A 79 -2.89 -9.97 -0.83
C LEU A 79 -2.40 -8.68 -0.17
N PHE A 80 -3.32 -7.78 0.20
CA PHE A 80 -3.01 -6.58 0.97
C PHE A 80 -2.30 -6.91 2.29
N LYS A 81 -2.85 -7.87 3.05
CA LYS A 81 -2.34 -8.28 4.36
C LYS A 81 -0.93 -8.88 4.24
N PHE A 82 -0.75 -9.78 3.29
CA PHE A 82 0.55 -10.41 3.01
C PHE A 82 1.62 -9.36 2.71
N ASP A 83 1.34 -8.43 1.80
CA ASP A 83 2.30 -7.40 1.43
C ASP A 83 2.59 -6.41 2.57
N ARG A 84 1.58 -6.08 3.39
CA ARG A 84 1.78 -5.30 4.62
C ARG A 84 2.72 -6.01 5.61
N GLU A 85 2.53 -7.30 5.83
CA GLU A 85 3.38 -8.09 6.73
C GLU A 85 4.81 -8.20 6.19
N LEU A 86 4.96 -8.46 4.87
CA LEU A 86 6.26 -8.50 4.20
C LEU A 86 7.00 -7.16 4.32
N ARG A 87 6.32 -6.03 4.06
CA ARG A 87 6.89 -4.69 4.26
C ARG A 87 7.37 -4.48 5.68
N GLY A 88 6.61 -4.94 6.68
CA GLY A 88 7.00 -4.85 8.08
C GLY A 88 8.30 -5.59 8.37
N ILE A 89 8.45 -6.81 7.86
CA ILE A 89 9.67 -7.61 8.02
C ILE A 89 10.86 -6.92 7.35
N ILE A 90 10.70 -6.47 6.10
CA ILE A 90 11.76 -5.79 5.35
C ILE A 90 12.18 -4.51 6.07
N PHE A 91 11.22 -3.70 6.51
CA PHE A 91 11.50 -2.45 7.20
C PHE A 91 12.26 -2.66 8.51
N ALA A 92 11.88 -3.68 9.29
CA ALA A 92 12.59 -4.02 10.52
C ALA A 92 14.02 -4.50 10.24
N ALA A 93 14.23 -5.33 9.22
CA ALA A 93 15.55 -5.80 8.82
C ALA A 93 16.43 -4.64 8.34
N THR A 94 15.92 -3.80 7.43
CA THR A 94 16.65 -2.65 6.87
C THR A 94 17.04 -1.65 7.96
N THR A 95 16.13 -1.33 8.89
CA THR A 95 16.42 -0.43 10.01
C THR A 95 17.58 -0.92 10.88
N ARG A 96 17.63 -2.24 11.17
CA ARG A 96 18.73 -2.83 11.94
C ARG A 96 20.05 -2.79 11.16
N THR A 97 20.01 -3.14 9.89
CA THR A 97 21.19 -3.10 9.01
C THR A 97 21.73 -1.67 8.89
N GLU A 98 20.87 -0.67 8.71
CA GLU A 98 21.27 0.74 8.65
C GLU A 98 21.96 1.19 9.95
N ALA A 99 21.38 0.84 11.10
CA ALA A 99 21.98 1.17 12.40
C ALA A 99 23.38 0.54 12.56
N LEU A 100 23.54 -0.73 12.19
CA LEU A 100 24.83 -1.42 12.24
C LEU A 100 25.86 -0.81 11.29
N LEU A 101 25.45 -0.47 10.07
CA LEU A 101 26.32 0.20 9.10
C LEU A 101 26.77 1.57 9.62
N ARG A 102 25.83 2.37 10.15
CA ARG A 102 26.15 3.69 10.71
C ARG A 102 27.16 3.57 11.85
N SER A 103 26.92 2.68 12.81
CA SER A 103 27.84 2.45 13.93
C SER A 103 29.22 1.96 13.46
N SER A 104 29.26 1.05 12.48
CA SER A 104 30.53 0.54 11.94
C SER A 104 31.32 1.62 11.22
N CYS A 105 30.65 2.43 10.39
CA CYS A 105 31.27 3.56 9.71
C CYS A 105 31.81 4.59 10.72
N SER A 106 31.02 4.97 11.73
CA SER A 106 31.48 5.91 12.77
C SER A 106 32.68 5.37 13.55
N TYR A 107 32.68 4.07 13.87
CA TYR A 107 33.81 3.43 14.54
C TYR A 107 35.08 3.45 13.69
N CYS A 108 35.02 2.94 12.46
CA CYS A 108 36.17 2.92 11.55
C CYS A 108 36.69 4.34 11.26
N PHE A 109 35.79 5.30 11.09
CA PHE A 109 36.17 6.71 10.88
C PHE A 109 36.91 7.26 12.10
N SER A 110 36.38 7.06 13.31
CA SER A 110 37.03 7.52 14.55
C SER A 110 38.39 6.86 14.78
N GLN A 111 38.56 5.59 14.37
CA GLN A 111 39.86 4.92 14.47
C GLN A 111 40.92 5.53 13.56
N ILE A 112 40.54 6.01 12.37
CA ILE A 112 41.47 6.65 11.42
C ILE A 112 41.79 8.08 11.86
N HIS A 113 40.83 8.76 12.49
CA HIS A 113 40.92 10.14 12.95
C HIS A 113 41.03 10.23 14.48
N ASP A 114 41.86 9.38 15.09
CA ASP A 114 41.99 9.23 16.54
C ASP A 114 42.52 10.49 17.26
N ASN A 115 43.15 11.40 16.52
CA ASN A 115 43.68 12.67 17.00
C ASN A 115 42.67 13.84 16.92
N GLU A 116 41.48 13.63 16.36
CA GLU A 116 40.44 14.64 16.23
C GLU A 116 39.36 14.45 17.30
N VAL A 117 39.11 15.49 18.10
CA VAL A 117 38.02 15.48 19.09
C VAL A 117 36.69 15.43 18.32
N ASN A 118 35.85 14.43 18.63
CA ASN A 118 34.52 14.27 18.04
C ASN A 118 34.53 14.01 16.52
N ALA A 119 35.54 13.31 15.98
CA ALA A 119 35.68 13.04 14.54
C ALA A 119 34.38 12.58 13.85
N TYR A 120 33.54 11.79 14.53
CA TYR A 120 32.29 11.23 13.98
C TYR A 120 31.03 12.10 14.14
N LEU A 121 31.13 13.32 14.70
CA LEU A 121 29.98 14.21 15.02
C LEU A 121 29.80 15.38 14.03
N ASN A 122 30.59 15.46 12.96
CA ASN A 122 30.49 16.51 11.94
C ASN A 122 29.65 16.09 10.72
#